data_AF-B8GI29-F1
#
_entry.id   AF-B8GI29-F1
#
_cell.length_a   1.000
_cell.length_b   1.000
_cell.length_c   1.000
_cell.angle_alpha   90.00
_cell.angle_beta   90.00
_cell.angle_gamma   90.00
#
_symmetry.space_group_name_H-M   'P 1'
#
loop_
_entity.id
_entity.type
_entity.pdbx_description
1 polymer ?
#
loop_
_entity_poly.entity_id
_entity_poly.type
_entity_poly.pdbx_seq_one_letter_code
_entity_poly.pdbx_strand_id
1 'polypeptide(L)'
;MAEKPSNTMRKTTISLLVVLIIGASLVIAGCVQNQPGVTASTPVKNDTLQQGNYTSNATLVAFVDEAVAYAKANGKEKALAEFNNPNGSFVRGELYIYAYDFNATTLAHPINPEKVGVNRWNETEGDVGPVLQNMSALARNGSFYYPLTYINPAHNRTLESKLAYGEKVDDTWWLGSGIYTGPVDQASGNRT
;
A
#
# COMPACT_ATOMS: atom_id res chain seq x y z
N MET A 1 -3.21 64.88 -3.17
CA MET A 1 -3.66 64.81 -4.58
C MET A 1 -2.46 64.39 -5.42
N ALA A 2 -2.74 63.59 -6.46
CA ALA A 2 -1.83 63.00 -7.46
C ALA A 2 -0.99 61.78 -7.02
N GLU A 3 -0.81 60.71 -7.79
CA GLU A 3 -1.57 60.03 -8.86
C GLU A 3 -0.85 58.67 -9.03
N LYS A 4 -1.58 57.56 -9.15
CA LYS A 4 -1.05 56.19 -9.29
C LYS A 4 -1.02 55.81 -10.76
N PRO A 5 0.11 55.36 -11.35
CA PRO A 5 0.07 54.62 -12.60
C PRO A 5 0.06 53.12 -12.32
N SER A 6 -1.11 52.53 -12.58
CA SER A 6 -1.37 51.11 -12.79
C SER A 6 -0.72 50.68 -14.11
N ASN A 7 0.18 49.68 -14.09
CA ASN A 7 0.75 49.13 -15.32
C ASN A 7 0.30 47.68 -15.56
N THR A 8 -0.02 47.46 -16.82
CA THR A 8 -0.96 46.50 -17.38
C THR A 8 -0.42 45.07 -17.50
N MET A 9 -1.29 44.13 -17.16
CA MET A 9 -1.24 42.69 -17.37
C MET A 9 -0.93 42.32 -18.84
N ARG A 10 0.18 41.61 -19.10
CA ARG A 10 0.45 40.96 -20.39
C ARG A 10 -0.16 39.56 -20.40
N LYS A 11 -1.21 39.37 -21.21
CA LYS A 11 -1.81 38.07 -21.54
C LYS A 11 -0.98 37.43 -22.66
N THR A 12 -0.32 36.31 -22.39
CA THR A 12 0.42 35.55 -23.39
C THR A 12 -0.52 34.55 -24.07
N THR A 13 -0.66 34.68 -25.38
CA THR A 13 -1.60 33.97 -26.25
C THR A 13 -1.15 32.54 -26.53
N ILE A 14 -2.10 31.61 -26.53
CA ILE A 14 -1.96 30.19 -26.87
C ILE A 14 -1.62 30.03 -28.36
N SER A 15 -0.50 29.38 -28.68
CA SER A 15 -0.09 29.05 -30.05
C SER A 15 -0.50 27.61 -30.38
N LEU A 16 -1.70 27.45 -30.95
CA LEU A 16 -2.17 26.26 -31.67
C LEU A 16 -1.69 26.38 -33.12
N LEU A 17 -0.66 25.62 -33.51
CA LEU A 17 -0.29 25.28 -34.90
C LEU A 17 1.08 24.59 -34.89
N VAL A 18 1.15 23.25 -34.82
CA VAL A 18 2.01 22.38 -35.68
C VAL A 18 1.48 20.94 -35.49
N VAL A 19 0.29 20.66 -36.02
CA VAL A 19 -0.15 19.29 -36.34
C VAL A 19 -0.01 19.17 -37.84
N LEU A 20 1.15 18.69 -38.33
CA LEU A 20 1.35 18.15 -39.69
C LEU A 20 2.82 17.84 -39.95
N ILE A 21 3.37 16.73 -39.42
CA ILE A 21 4.39 15.95 -40.14
C ILE A 21 4.15 14.47 -39.84
N ILE A 22 3.30 13.86 -40.66
CA ILE A 22 3.24 12.41 -40.85
C ILE A 22 4.40 12.07 -41.80
N GLY A 23 5.43 11.41 -41.29
CA GLY A 23 6.52 10.84 -42.07
C GLY A 23 6.49 9.33 -41.94
N ALA A 24 5.76 8.66 -42.83
CA ALA A 24 5.79 7.22 -42.98
C ALA A 24 7.18 6.78 -43.47
N SER A 25 7.77 5.78 -42.83
CA SER A 25 8.95 5.06 -43.33
C SER A 25 8.72 3.57 -43.15
N LEU A 26 8.17 2.96 -44.21
CA LEU A 26 8.23 1.53 -44.49
C LEU A 26 9.46 1.28 -45.36
N VAL A 27 10.42 0.48 -44.88
CA VAL A 27 11.26 -0.37 -45.74
C VAL A 27 11.55 -1.68 -45.01
N ILE A 28 11.60 -2.75 -45.82
CA ILE A 28 11.36 -4.16 -45.53
C ILE A 28 12.70 -4.93 -45.49
N ALA A 29 12.68 -6.09 -44.83
CA ALA A 29 13.36 -7.36 -45.19
C ALA A 29 14.67 -7.77 -44.47
N GLY A 30 14.61 -9.00 -43.94
CA GLY A 30 15.74 -9.95 -43.84
C GLY A 30 16.31 -10.14 -42.42
N CYS A 31 16.50 -11.33 -41.85
CA CYS A 31 16.37 -12.70 -42.34
C CYS A 31 16.00 -13.65 -41.19
N VAL A 32 15.21 -14.65 -41.56
CA VAL A 32 14.95 -15.90 -40.84
C VAL A 32 16.27 -16.63 -40.56
N GLN A 33 16.49 -17.01 -39.30
CA GLN A 33 17.45 -18.06 -38.95
C GLN A 33 16.70 -19.20 -38.24
N ASN A 34 16.61 -20.32 -38.96
CA ASN A 34 16.21 -21.62 -38.43
C ASN A 34 17.20 -22.07 -37.35
N GLN A 35 16.68 -22.52 -36.21
CA GLN A 35 17.34 -23.52 -35.38
C GLN A 35 16.40 -24.69 -35.09
N PRO A 36 16.95 -25.91 -34.91
CA PRO A 36 16.23 -27.17 -35.09
C PRO A 36 15.34 -27.51 -33.92
N GLY A 37 14.25 -28.22 -34.22
CA GLY A 37 13.27 -28.67 -33.26
C GLY A 37 13.85 -29.56 -32.17
N VAL A 38 13.47 -29.25 -30.93
CA VAL A 38 13.38 -30.21 -29.83
C VAL A 38 11.91 -30.29 -29.42
N THR A 39 11.32 -31.43 -29.81
CA THR A 39 10.25 -32.17 -29.15
C THR A 39 9.13 -31.40 -28.45
N ALA A 40 7.93 -31.57 -29.02
CA ALA A 40 6.63 -31.32 -28.43
C ALA A 40 6.58 -31.67 -26.94
N SER A 41 6.42 -30.64 -26.11
CA SER A 41 5.80 -30.76 -24.79
C SER A 41 4.38 -30.21 -24.95
N THR A 42 3.41 -31.09 -24.78
CA THR A 42 1.98 -30.80 -24.63
C THR A 42 1.72 -29.48 -23.90
N PRO A 43 0.74 -28.65 -24.30
CA PRO A 43 0.34 -27.52 -23.49
C PRO A 43 -0.22 -28.07 -22.18
N VAL A 44 0.53 -27.88 -21.10
CA VAL A 44 -0.01 -27.99 -19.74
C VAL A 44 -1.15 -26.99 -19.69
N LYS A 45 -2.36 -27.51 -19.55
CA LYS A 45 -3.58 -26.74 -19.29
C LYS A 45 -3.24 -25.78 -18.16
N ASN A 46 -3.07 -24.50 -18.49
CA ASN A 46 -2.93 -23.44 -17.50
C ASN A 46 -4.14 -23.55 -16.61
N ASP A 47 -3.92 -24.08 -15.41
CA ASP A 47 -4.89 -24.02 -14.34
C ASP A 47 -5.04 -22.53 -14.06
N THR A 48 -6.13 -21.97 -14.56
CA THR A 48 -6.61 -20.64 -14.19
C THR A 48 -6.88 -20.68 -12.69
N LEU A 49 -5.83 -20.48 -11.89
CA LEU A 49 -6.00 -19.90 -10.58
C LEU A 49 -6.78 -18.61 -10.84
N GLN A 50 -8.04 -18.62 -10.44
CA GLN A 50 -8.94 -17.48 -10.45
C GLN A 50 -8.10 -16.28 -10.01
N GLN A 51 -7.83 -15.36 -10.93
CA GLN A 51 -7.12 -14.14 -10.62
C GLN A 51 -8.06 -13.34 -9.74
N GLY A 52 -7.99 -13.62 -8.43
CA GLY A 52 -8.74 -12.90 -7.41
C GLY A 52 -8.51 -11.42 -7.65
N ASN A 53 -9.55 -10.63 -7.45
CA ASN A 53 -9.46 -9.18 -7.57
C ASN A 53 -8.65 -8.65 -6.38
N TYR A 54 -7.34 -8.88 -6.38
CA TYR A 54 -6.43 -8.49 -5.32
C TYR A 54 -6.22 -6.98 -5.36
N THR A 55 -6.26 -6.36 -4.18
CA THR A 55 -5.93 -4.95 -4.04
C THR A 55 -4.48 -4.72 -4.47
N SER A 56 -4.24 -3.75 -5.36
CA SER A 56 -2.88 -3.45 -5.83
C SER A 56 -2.04 -2.75 -4.75
N ASN A 57 -0.71 -2.89 -4.82
CA ASN A 57 0.20 -2.15 -3.94
C ASN A 57 -0.02 -0.62 -4.04
N ALA A 58 -0.30 -0.11 -5.24
CA ALA A 58 -0.58 1.31 -5.44
C ALA A 58 -1.85 1.75 -4.70
N THR A 59 -2.89 0.91 -4.68
CA THR A 59 -4.12 1.15 -3.92
C THR A 59 -3.85 1.13 -2.41
N LEU A 60 -3.03 0.18 -1.95
CA LEU A 60 -2.62 0.10 -0.54
C LEU A 60 -1.86 1.36 -0.09
N VAL A 61 -0.87 1.82 -0.88
CA VAL A 61 -0.13 3.04 -0.59
C VAL A 61 -1.06 4.24 -0.54
N ALA A 62 -1.86 4.45 -1.59
CA ALA A 62 -2.78 5.57 -1.66
C ALA A 62 -3.76 5.62 -0.47
N PHE A 63 -4.19 4.45 0.02
CA PHE A 63 -5.07 4.36 1.18
C PHE A 63 -4.38 4.78 2.50
N VAL A 64 -3.12 4.41 2.70
CA VAL A 64 -2.34 4.84 3.87
C VAL A 64 -1.97 6.32 3.76
N ASP A 65 -1.58 6.80 2.58
CA ASP A 65 -1.27 8.21 2.33
C ASP A 65 -2.51 9.10 2.63
N GLU A 66 -3.70 8.66 2.21
CA GLU A 66 -4.97 9.31 2.54
C GLU A 66 -5.19 9.39 4.06
N ALA A 67 -4.90 8.32 4.79
CA ALA A 67 -5.03 8.28 6.24
C ALA A 67 -4.02 9.20 6.95
N VAL A 68 -2.77 9.25 6.48
CA VAL A 68 -1.76 10.17 7.00
C VAL A 68 -2.17 11.62 6.75
N ALA A 69 -2.66 11.94 5.55
CA ALA A 69 -3.17 13.27 5.22
C ALA A 69 -4.37 13.65 6.11
N TYR A 70 -5.31 12.72 6.32
CA TYR A 70 -6.42 12.92 7.24
C TYR A 70 -5.96 13.19 8.67
N ALA A 71 -4.99 12.43 9.17
CA ALA A 71 -4.43 12.61 10.50
C ALA A 71 -3.74 13.97 10.67
N LYS A 72 -2.95 14.40 9.67
CA LYS A 72 -2.29 15.71 9.66
C LYS A 72 -3.30 16.87 9.60
N ALA A 73 -4.40 16.72 8.87
CA ALA A 73 -5.42 17.76 8.72
C ALA A 73 -6.36 17.87 9.94
N ASN A 74 -6.70 16.74 10.58
CA ASN A 74 -7.72 16.70 11.63
C ASN A 74 -7.16 16.58 13.05
N GLY A 75 -5.87 16.27 13.18
CA GLY A 75 -5.22 15.99 14.46
C GLY A 75 -5.44 14.55 14.93
N LYS A 76 -4.54 14.12 15.83
CA LYS A 76 -4.44 12.73 16.29
C LYS A 76 -5.72 12.19 16.91
N GLU A 77 -6.39 12.95 17.78
CA GLU A 77 -7.60 12.49 18.48
C GLU A 77 -8.74 12.16 17.51
N LYS A 78 -9.07 13.08 16.59
CA LYS A 78 -10.12 12.86 15.58
C LYS A 78 -9.76 11.72 14.63
N ALA A 79 -8.49 11.63 14.23
CA ALA A 79 -8.00 10.55 13.39
C ALA A 79 -8.15 9.18 14.06
N LEU A 80 -7.71 9.05 15.31
CA LEU A 80 -7.85 7.79 16.05
C LEU A 80 -9.31 7.41 16.29
N ALA A 81 -10.21 8.38 16.50
CA ALA A 81 -11.64 8.11 16.59
C ALA A 81 -12.21 7.53 15.28
N GLU A 82 -11.83 8.11 14.14
CA GLU A 82 -12.26 7.61 12.82
C GLU A 82 -11.64 6.25 12.50
N PHE A 83 -10.34 6.04 12.75
CA PHE A 83 -9.66 4.77 12.49
C PHE A 83 -10.15 3.63 13.38
N ASN A 84 -10.67 3.93 14.58
CA ASN A 84 -11.29 2.93 15.46
C ASN A 84 -12.76 2.64 15.11
N ASN A 85 -13.38 3.40 14.20
CA ASN A 85 -14.74 3.14 13.76
C ASN A 85 -14.74 2.00 12.71
N PRO A 86 -15.25 0.80 13.02
CA PRO A 86 -15.28 -0.31 12.05
C PRO A 86 -16.19 -0.04 10.85
N ASN A 87 -17.10 0.94 10.95
CA ASN A 87 -17.95 1.42 9.86
C ASN A 87 -17.47 2.77 9.29
N GLY A 88 -16.24 3.18 9.64
CA GLY A 88 -15.65 4.45 9.21
C GLY A 88 -15.11 4.40 7.78
N SER A 89 -14.68 5.56 7.29
CA SER A 89 -14.20 5.75 5.92
C SER A 89 -12.86 5.04 5.64
N PHE A 90 -12.16 4.63 6.70
CA PHE A 90 -10.88 3.94 6.67
C PHE A 90 -11.01 2.43 6.94
N VAL A 91 -12.15 1.86 6.55
CA VAL A 91 -12.38 0.42 6.37
C VAL A 91 -13.02 0.21 4.99
N ARG A 92 -12.30 -0.42 4.05
CA ARG A 92 -12.71 -0.59 2.64
C ARG A 92 -12.30 -1.97 2.13
N GLY A 93 -13.24 -2.92 2.14
CA GLY A 93 -12.94 -4.30 1.79
C GLY A 93 -11.92 -4.91 2.75
N GLU A 94 -10.78 -5.37 2.25
CA GLU A 94 -9.69 -5.90 3.09
C GLU A 94 -8.81 -4.80 3.71
N LEU A 95 -8.88 -3.56 3.19
CA LEU A 95 -8.08 -2.45 3.68
C LEU A 95 -8.71 -1.84 4.94
N TYR A 96 -7.90 -1.71 5.97
CA TYR A 96 -8.25 -0.97 7.19
C TYR A 96 -6.99 -0.33 7.77
N ILE A 97 -7.16 0.81 8.44
CA ILE A 97 -6.04 1.49 9.13
C ILE A 97 -5.90 0.93 10.54
N TYR A 98 -4.69 0.48 10.88
CA TYR A 98 -4.25 0.29 12.25
C TYR A 98 -3.19 1.36 12.57
N ALA A 99 -3.13 1.76 13.84
CA ALA A 99 -2.22 2.80 14.31
C ALA A 99 -1.48 2.33 15.56
N TYR A 100 -0.19 2.66 15.62
CA TYR A 100 0.69 2.31 16.74
C TYR A 100 1.56 3.51 17.13
N ASP A 101 1.90 3.61 18.41
CA ASP A 101 3.08 4.38 18.79
C ASP A 101 4.37 3.59 18.46
N PHE A 102 5.53 4.22 18.62
CA PHE A 102 6.81 3.55 18.33
C PHE A 102 7.28 2.55 19.41
N ASN A 103 6.50 2.37 20.48
CA ASN A 103 6.72 1.35 21.50
C ASN A 103 5.70 0.21 21.37
N ALA A 104 5.04 0.08 20.21
CA ALA A 104 4.02 -0.92 19.92
C ALA A 104 2.77 -0.86 20.82
N THR A 105 2.43 0.30 21.37
CA THR A 105 1.10 0.54 21.93
C THR A 105 0.10 0.73 20.80
N THR A 106 -0.95 -0.09 20.78
CA THR A 106 -2.02 0.04 19.79
C THR A 106 -2.82 1.30 20.06
N LEU A 107 -2.85 2.22 19.10
CA LEU A 107 -3.63 3.46 19.18
C LEU A 107 -4.98 3.34 18.47
N ALA A 108 -5.03 2.58 17.38
CA ALA A 108 -6.27 2.22 16.71
C ALA A 108 -6.20 0.85 16.06
N HIS A 109 -7.28 0.07 16.13
CA HIS A 109 -7.39 -1.21 15.43
C HIS A 109 -8.87 -1.62 15.24
N PRO A 110 -9.50 -1.29 14.10
CA PRO A 110 -10.95 -1.46 13.92
C PRO A 110 -11.42 -2.92 13.91
N ILE A 111 -10.52 -3.87 13.59
CA ILE A 111 -10.79 -5.31 13.59
C ILE A 111 -10.53 -5.96 14.97
N ASN A 112 -9.72 -5.34 15.82
CA ASN A 112 -9.29 -5.87 17.12
C ASN A 112 -9.35 -4.76 18.17
N PRO A 113 -10.55 -4.19 18.42
CA PRO A 113 -10.71 -3.07 19.34
C PRO A 113 -10.23 -3.40 20.76
N GLU A 114 -10.25 -4.67 21.15
CA GLU A 114 -9.72 -5.16 22.43
C GLU A 114 -8.21 -4.93 22.62
N LYS A 115 -7.46 -4.68 21.53
CA LYS A 115 -6.02 -4.39 21.59
C LYS A 115 -5.72 -2.90 21.77
N VAL A 116 -6.69 -2.00 21.61
CA VAL A 116 -6.48 -0.55 21.76
C VAL A 116 -6.04 -0.21 23.19
N GLY A 117 -4.97 0.57 23.33
CA GLY A 117 -4.35 0.91 24.62
C GLY A 117 -3.40 -0.16 25.16
N VAL A 118 -3.33 -1.34 24.54
CA VAL A 118 -2.41 -2.41 24.95
C VAL A 118 -1.05 -2.19 24.31
N ASN A 119 0.00 -2.26 25.13
CA ASN A 119 1.37 -2.34 24.65
C ASN A 119 1.69 -3.77 24.22
N ARG A 120 2.03 -3.95 22.96
CA ARG A 120 2.25 -5.27 22.32
C ARG A 120 3.72 -5.56 22.05
N TRP A 121 4.64 -4.77 22.63
CA TRP A 121 6.08 -4.86 22.36
C TRP A 121 6.66 -6.26 22.63
N ASN A 122 6.15 -6.93 23.66
CA ASN A 122 6.57 -8.28 24.08
C ASN A 122 5.47 -9.34 23.85
N GLU A 123 4.52 -9.10 22.94
CA GLU A 123 3.46 -10.08 22.67
C GLU A 123 4.04 -11.31 21.96
N THR A 124 3.86 -12.48 22.56
CA THR A 124 4.38 -13.75 22.05
C THR A 124 3.38 -14.48 21.16
N GLU A 125 2.08 -14.17 21.28
CA GLU A 125 1.04 -14.78 20.46
C GLU A 125 1.25 -14.40 18.99
N GLY A 126 1.48 -15.41 18.14
CA GLY A 126 1.65 -15.25 16.70
C GLY A 126 2.84 -14.37 16.29
N ASP A 127 3.90 -14.30 17.12
CA ASP A 127 5.09 -13.48 16.89
C ASP A 127 4.83 -11.98 16.69
N VAL A 128 3.72 -11.47 17.24
CA VAL A 128 3.32 -10.08 17.03
C VAL A 128 4.33 -9.08 17.59
N GLY A 129 4.92 -9.35 18.76
CA GLY A 129 5.92 -8.47 19.38
C GLY A 129 7.11 -8.19 18.44
N PRO A 130 7.87 -9.22 18.02
CA PRO A 130 8.94 -9.06 17.05
C PRO A 130 8.52 -8.36 15.75
N VAL A 131 7.33 -8.67 15.21
CA VAL A 131 6.81 -8.00 14.01
C VAL A 131 6.62 -6.49 14.26
N LEU A 132 5.98 -6.10 15.36
CA LEU A 132 5.74 -4.69 15.69
C LEU A 132 7.03 -3.94 16.03
N GLN A 133 8.02 -4.61 16.64
CA GLN A 133 9.35 -4.03 16.88
C GLN A 133 10.03 -3.68 15.55
N ASN A 134 10.06 -4.62 14.60
CA ASN A 134 10.65 -4.42 13.28
C ASN A 134 9.91 -3.33 12.50
N MET A 135 8.58 -3.39 12.44
CA MET A 135 7.77 -2.37 11.75
C MET A 135 7.93 -1.00 12.38
N SER A 136 7.98 -0.89 13.71
CA SER A 136 8.22 0.39 14.40
C SER A 136 9.60 0.95 14.09
N ALA A 137 10.64 0.11 13.99
CA ALA A 137 11.98 0.54 13.60
C ALA A 137 12.02 1.07 12.15
N LEU A 138 11.32 0.40 11.22
CA LEU A 138 11.18 0.86 9.84
C LEU A 138 10.39 2.17 9.75
N ALA A 139 9.27 2.26 10.46
CA ALA A 139 8.42 3.44 10.52
C ALA A 139 9.18 4.69 11.01
N ARG A 140 10.16 4.54 11.92
CA ARG A 140 10.98 5.69 12.36
C ARG A 140 11.70 6.38 11.19
N ASN A 141 11.98 5.64 10.12
CA ASN A 141 12.67 6.12 8.92
C ASN A 141 11.70 6.57 7.80
N GLY A 142 10.39 6.61 8.04
CA GLY A 142 9.38 7.08 7.09
C GLY A 142 8.37 5.99 6.73
N SER A 143 8.20 5.74 5.43
CA SER A 143 7.31 4.71 4.90
C SER A 143 8.03 3.39 4.68
N PHE A 144 7.31 2.27 4.79
CA PHE A 144 7.90 0.94 4.60
C PHE A 144 6.88 -0.08 4.08
N TYR A 145 7.41 -1.13 3.44
CA TYR A 145 6.69 -2.38 3.24
C TYR A 145 7.22 -3.45 4.19
N TYR A 146 6.36 -4.35 4.65
CA TYR A 146 6.77 -5.46 5.50
C TYR A 146 5.92 -6.72 5.22
N PRO A 147 6.52 -7.84 4.79
CA PRO A 147 5.80 -9.11 4.68
C PRO A 147 5.58 -9.70 6.07
N LEU A 148 4.36 -10.17 6.35
CA LEU A 148 4.00 -10.82 7.60
C LEU A 148 2.96 -11.92 7.35
N THR A 149 2.73 -12.75 8.36
CA THR A 149 1.55 -13.63 8.41
C THR A 149 0.51 -13.02 9.33
N TYR A 150 -0.74 -13.00 8.92
CA TYR A 150 -1.82 -12.47 9.75
C TYR A 150 -3.14 -13.22 9.54
N ILE A 151 -3.99 -13.21 10.55
CA ILE A 151 -5.31 -13.81 10.51
C ILE A 151 -6.20 -13.01 9.55
N ASN A 152 -6.69 -13.64 8.48
CA ASN A 152 -7.59 -13.04 7.51
C ASN A 152 -9.05 -13.10 7.99
N PRO A 153 -9.66 -11.97 8.39
CA PRO A 153 -11.05 -11.96 8.88
C PRO A 153 -12.07 -12.31 7.80
N ALA A 154 -11.74 -12.11 6.52
CA ALA A 154 -12.63 -12.44 5.40
C ALA A 154 -12.60 -13.94 5.05
N HIS A 155 -11.53 -14.66 5.39
CA HIS A 155 -11.34 -16.09 5.11
C HIS A 155 -11.42 -16.94 6.37
N ASN A 156 -12.51 -16.80 7.13
CA ASN A 156 -12.78 -17.59 8.32
C ASN A 156 -11.64 -17.57 9.36
N ARG A 157 -10.93 -16.44 9.46
CA ARG A 157 -9.79 -16.26 10.38
C ARG A 157 -8.63 -17.21 10.10
N THR A 158 -8.43 -17.62 8.85
CA THR A 158 -7.27 -18.42 8.43
C THR A 158 -6.00 -17.57 8.48
N LEU A 159 -4.89 -18.16 8.90
CA LEU A 159 -3.57 -17.52 8.84
C LEU A 159 -3.10 -17.46 7.38
N GLU A 160 -2.77 -16.27 6.89
CA GLU A 160 -2.39 -16.02 5.50
C GLU A 160 -1.19 -15.07 5.39
N SER A 161 -0.49 -15.13 4.25
CA SER A 161 0.56 -14.17 3.91
C SER A 161 -0.06 -12.80 3.65
N LYS A 162 0.52 -11.76 4.24
CA LYS A 162 0.07 -10.37 4.12
C LYS A 162 1.25 -9.48 3.78
N LEU A 163 1.03 -8.49 2.91
CA LEU A 163 1.97 -7.39 2.70
C LEU A 163 1.44 -6.15 3.43
N ALA A 164 2.14 -5.72 4.47
CA ALA A 164 1.87 -4.45 5.13
C ALA A 164 2.56 -3.31 4.40
N TYR A 165 1.90 -2.15 4.38
CA TYR A 165 2.52 -0.85 4.13
C TYR A 165 2.20 0.06 5.31
N GLY A 166 3.19 0.80 5.78
CA GLY A 166 3.01 1.76 6.85
C GLY A 166 3.81 3.02 6.65
N GLU A 167 3.36 4.11 7.27
CA GLU A 167 3.96 5.43 7.18
C GLU A 167 3.89 6.17 8.52
N LYS A 168 5.01 6.85 8.84
CA LYS A 168 5.11 7.77 9.96
C LYS A 168 4.20 8.99 9.79
N VAL A 169 3.40 9.30 10.81
CA VAL A 169 2.62 10.54 10.84
C VAL A 169 3.48 11.68 11.38
N ASP A 170 4.08 11.46 12.55
CA ASP A 170 4.99 12.37 13.26
C ASP A 170 5.90 11.55 14.20
N ASP A 171 6.63 12.20 15.11
CA ASP A 171 7.59 11.55 16.01
C ASP A 171 6.97 10.66 17.10
N THR A 172 5.64 10.61 17.20
CA THR A 172 4.92 9.87 18.24
C THR A 172 4.21 8.61 17.76
N TRP A 173 3.94 8.46 16.46
CA TRP A 173 3.10 7.38 15.94
C TRP A 173 3.17 7.20 14.41
N TRP A 174 2.72 6.04 13.97
CA TRP A 174 2.66 5.62 12.57
C TRP A 174 1.35 4.88 12.28
N LEU A 175 0.96 4.87 11.01
CA LEU A 175 -0.22 4.19 10.49
C LEU A 175 0.20 3.05 9.58
N GLY A 176 -0.60 2.00 9.50
CA GLY A 176 -0.42 0.97 8.49
C GLY A 176 -1.73 0.36 8.02
N SER A 177 -1.63 -0.28 6.87
CA SER A 177 -2.65 -1.18 6.34
C SER A 177 -1.95 -2.39 5.71
N GLY A 178 -2.70 -3.26 5.04
CA GLY A 178 -2.08 -4.32 4.26
C GLY A 178 -3.07 -5.14 3.46
N ILE A 179 -2.54 -5.89 2.50
CA ILE A 179 -3.28 -6.72 1.56
C ILE A 179 -2.90 -8.18 1.74
N TYR A 180 -3.86 -9.09 1.65
CA TYR A 180 -3.57 -10.52 1.71
C TYR A 180 -3.05 -11.01 0.35
N THR A 181 -2.01 -11.83 0.40
CA THR A 181 -1.27 -12.33 -0.78
C THR A 181 -1.47 -13.82 -1.03
N GLY A 182 -2.31 -14.47 -0.21
CA GLY A 182 -2.65 -15.88 -0.32
C GLY A 182 -2.19 -16.70 0.89
N PRO A 183 -2.15 -18.04 0.76
CA PRO A 183 -1.69 -18.94 1.81
C PRO A 183 -0.32 -18.56 2.36
N VAL A 184 -0.03 -18.97 3.60
CA VAL A 184 1.30 -18.79 4.19
C VAL A 184 2.35 -19.50 3.32
N ASP A 185 3.32 -18.74 2.83
CA ASP A 185 4.47 -19.31 2.12
C ASP A 185 5.33 -20.10 3.12
N GLN A 186 5.24 -21.43 3.05
CA GLN A 186 6.03 -22.38 3.86
C GLN A 186 7.55 -22.21 3.69
N ALA A 187 8.00 -21.42 2.72
CA ALA A 187 9.41 -21.12 2.47
C ALA A 187 10.05 -20.16 3.47
N SER A 188 9.25 -19.42 4.26
CA SER A 188 9.74 -18.47 5.26
C SER A 188 9.90 -19.06 6.67
N GLY A 189 9.32 -20.24 6.92
CA GLY A 189 9.39 -20.95 8.21
C GLY A 189 10.67 -21.74 8.46
N ASN A 190 11.67 -21.64 7.57
CA ASN A 190 12.91 -22.43 7.65
C ASN A 190 14.18 -21.58 7.90
N ARG A 191 14.04 -20.44 8.58
CA ARG A 191 15.20 -19.78 9.20
C ARG A 191 15.36 -20.30 10.62
N THR A 192 16.16 -21.36 10.72
CA THR A 192 16.77 -21.90 11.94
C THR A 192 17.47 -20.82 12.76
#